data_AF-A0A7W1ULJ8-F1
#
_entry.id   AF-A0A7W1ULJ8-F1
#
_cell.length_a   1.000
_cell.length_b   1.000
_cell.length_c   1.000
_cell.angle_alpha   90.00
_cell.angle_beta   90.00
_cell.angle_gamma   90.00
#
_symmetry.space_group_name_H-M   'P 1'
#
loop_
_entity.id
_entity.type
_entity.pdbx_description
1 polymer ?
#
loop_
_entity_poly.entity_id
_entity_poly.type
_entity_poly.pdbx_seq_one_letter_code
_entity_poly.pdbx_strand_id
1 'polypeptide(L)'
;ARVSAALLATIFSPYSPLHDGAAVIRGDSLVGAGVVLPLTQYTPADRSLGTRHRAALGLSEETDALVLVISEETSTISVAHRGHLQRGLDAEHLATLLAGRTGSPLAS
;
A
#
# COMPACT_ATOMS: atom_id res chain seq x y z
N ALA A 1 -8.21 2.58 14.68
CA ALA A 1 -7.19 2.19 15.67
C ALA A 1 -5.89 2.93 15.36
N ARG A 2 -5.05 3.28 16.35
CA ARG A 2 -3.76 3.93 16.05
C ARG A 2 -2.84 2.95 15.32
N VAL A 3 -2.17 3.42 14.26
CA VAL A 3 -1.26 2.59 13.47
C VAL A 3 -0.05 2.20 14.31
N SER A 4 0.32 0.92 14.23
CA SER A 4 1.56 0.40 14.80
C SER A 4 2.06 -0.77 13.95
N ALA A 5 3.37 -1.03 13.99
CA ALA A 5 3.96 -2.15 13.26
C ALA A 5 3.34 -3.50 13.65
N ALA A 6 3.12 -3.72 14.96
CA ALA A 6 2.48 -4.93 15.47
C ALA A 6 1.04 -5.11 14.95
N LEU A 7 0.28 -4.02 14.86
CA LEU A 7 -1.08 -4.06 14.31
C LEU A 7 -1.06 -4.45 12.82
N LEU A 8 -0.20 -3.81 12.02
CA LEU A 8 -0.09 -4.11 10.59
C LEU A 8 0.38 -5.55 10.34
N ALA A 9 1.38 -6.02 11.09
CA ALA A 9 1.84 -7.40 11.02
C ALA A 9 0.73 -8.40 11.39
N THR A 10 -0.11 -8.07 12.36
CA THR A 10 -1.27 -8.89 12.74
C THR A 10 -2.31 -8.95 11.63
N ILE A 11 -2.65 -7.81 11.03
CA ILE A 11 -3.65 -7.72 9.95
C ILE A 11 -3.24 -8.57 8.76
N PHE A 12 -2.00 -8.44 8.30
CA PHE A 12 -1.47 -9.14 7.14
C PHE A 12 -0.88 -10.52 7.44
N SER A 13 -1.07 -11.04 8.66
CA SER A 13 -0.75 -12.43 8.97
C SER A 13 -1.66 -13.37 8.17
N PRO A 14 -1.16 -14.44 7.53
CA PRO A 14 -1.98 -15.36 6.74
C PRO A 14 -3.17 -16.00 7.48
N TYR A 15 -3.11 -16.02 8.82
CA TYR A 15 -4.16 -16.59 9.66
C TYR A 15 -5.25 -15.58 10.07
N SER A 16 -5.02 -14.28 9.82
CA SER A 16 -5.95 -13.22 10.17
C SER A 16 -7.11 -13.19 9.17
N PRO A 17 -8.38 -13.11 9.58
CA PRO A 17 -9.49 -12.95 8.64
C PRO A 17 -9.45 -11.62 7.85
N LEU A 18 -8.58 -10.69 8.25
CA LEU A 18 -8.43 -9.35 7.63
C LEU A 18 -7.26 -9.27 6.64
N HIS A 19 -6.52 -10.37 6.42
CA HIS A 19 -5.31 -10.37 5.59
C HIS A 19 -5.61 -10.21 4.09
N ASP A 20 -6.81 -10.59 3.67
CA ASP A 20 -7.24 -10.49 2.28
C ASP A 20 -7.90 -9.13 2.02
N GLY A 21 -7.23 -8.31 1.21
CA GLY A 21 -7.61 -6.93 0.92
C GLY A 21 -6.61 -5.90 1.44
N ALA A 22 -7.07 -4.65 1.55
CA ALA A 22 -6.23 -3.51 1.91
C ALA A 22 -6.49 -3.02 3.34
N ALA A 23 -5.43 -2.51 3.95
CA ALA A 23 -5.49 -1.66 5.13
C ALA A 23 -5.54 -0.19 4.68
N VAL A 24 -6.54 0.55 5.15
CA VAL A 24 -6.72 1.98 4.82
C VAL A 24 -6.32 2.80 6.04
N ILE A 25 -5.36 3.71 5.84
CA ILE A 25 -4.83 4.59 6.87
C ILE A 25 -5.16 6.03 6.53
N ARG A 26 -5.61 6.80 7.52
CA ARG A 26 -5.82 8.25 7.43
C ARG A 26 -5.17 8.92 8.64
N GLY A 27 -4.20 9.81 8.38
CA GLY A 27 -3.37 10.36 9.44
C GLY A 27 -2.56 9.25 10.13
N ASP A 28 -2.65 9.17 11.46
CA ASP A 28 -1.99 8.13 12.28
C ASP A 28 -2.92 6.95 12.63
N SER A 29 -4.07 6.85 11.95
CA SER A 29 -5.14 5.93 12.30
C SER A 29 -5.52 4.99 11.15
N LEU A 30 -5.60 3.69 11.47
CA LEU A 30 -6.21 2.67 10.64
C LEU A 30 -7.74 2.84 10.68
N VAL A 31 -8.34 3.11 9.53
CA VAL A 31 -9.78 3.31 9.36
C VAL A 31 -10.50 2.12 8.73
N GLY A 32 -9.76 1.17 8.14
CA GLY A 32 -10.31 -0.09 7.62
C GLY A 32 -9.22 -1.13 7.36
N ALA A 33 -9.59 -2.40 7.36
CA ALA A 33 -8.74 -3.54 7.01
C ALA A 33 -9.60 -4.59 6.28
N GLY A 34 -8.99 -5.42 5.43
CA GLY A 34 -9.72 -6.32 4.54
C GLY A 34 -10.57 -5.59 3.49
N VAL A 35 -10.18 -4.36 3.13
CA VAL A 35 -10.94 -3.51 2.20
C VAL A 35 -10.67 -3.96 0.76
N VAL A 36 -11.73 -4.24 0.02
CA VAL A 36 -11.63 -4.52 -1.42
C VAL A 36 -11.44 -3.19 -2.16
N LEU A 37 -10.39 -3.12 -2.98
CA LEU A 37 -10.05 -1.94 -3.78
C LEU A 37 -10.43 -2.16 -5.25
N PRO A 38 -10.70 -1.07 -6.00
CA PRO A 38 -10.88 -1.16 -7.45
C PRO A 38 -9.58 -1.66 -8.10
N LEU A 39 -9.72 -2.52 -9.11
CA LEU A 39 -8.60 -2.93 -9.94
C LEU A 39 -8.47 -1.99 -11.12
N THR A 40 -7.23 -1.65 -11.51
CA THR A 40 -6.97 -0.94 -12.75
C THR A 40 -7.60 -1.68 -13.94
N GLN A 41 -8.21 -0.93 -14.85
CA GLN A 41 -8.72 -1.45 -16.13
C GLN A 41 -7.63 -1.44 -17.21
N TYR A 42 -6.53 -0.72 -16.98
CA TYR A 42 -5.38 -0.75 -17.87
C TYR A 42 -4.75 -2.13 -17.80
N THR A 43 -4.53 -2.73 -18.97
CA THR A 43 -3.73 -3.95 -19.06
C THR A 43 -2.27 -3.55 -18.92
N PRO A 44 -1.60 -3.85 -17.79
CA PRO A 44 -0.21 -3.47 -17.63
C PRO A 44 0.62 -4.23 -18.66
N ALA A 45 1.59 -3.54 -19.28
CA ALA A 45 2.52 -4.18 -20.20
C ALA A 45 3.30 -5.32 -19.52
N ASP A 46 3.53 -5.18 -18.21
CA ASP A 46 4.17 -6.20 -17.39
C ASP A 46 3.14 -7.22 -16.86
N ARG A 47 3.25 -8.45 -17.37
CA ARG A 47 2.41 -9.58 -16.97
C ARG A 47 2.72 -10.12 -15.58
N SER A 48 3.81 -9.69 -14.94
CA SER A 48 4.17 -10.09 -13.58
C SER A 48 3.33 -9.40 -12.50
N LEU A 49 2.40 -8.51 -12.86
CA LEU A 49 1.60 -7.77 -11.89
C LEU A 49 0.41 -8.61 -11.39
N GLY A 50 0.55 -9.12 -10.18
CA GLY A 50 -0.51 -9.79 -9.42
C GLY A 50 -1.66 -8.85 -9.00
N THR A 51 -2.69 -9.42 -8.36
CA THR A 51 -3.92 -8.73 -7.96
C THR A 51 -3.67 -7.52 -7.04
N ARG A 52 -2.76 -7.62 -6.06
CA ARG A 52 -2.41 -6.49 -5.16
C ARG A 52 -1.84 -5.28 -5.92
N HIS A 53 -1.01 -5.53 -6.94
CA HIS A 53 -0.46 -4.45 -7.77
C HIS A 53 -1.56 -3.77 -8.59
N ARG A 54 -2.46 -4.55 -9.18
CA ARG A 54 -3.60 -4.02 -9.95
C ARG A 54 -4.57 -3.22 -9.07
N ALA A 55 -4.80 -3.68 -7.84
CA ALA A 55 -5.62 -2.98 -6.85
C ALA A 55 -4.99 -1.65 -6.42
N ALA A 56 -3.68 -1.66 -6.16
CA ALA A 56 -2.96 -0.44 -5.82
C ALA A 56 -2.95 0.57 -6.97
N LEU A 57 -2.76 0.09 -8.20
CA LEU A 57 -2.81 0.95 -9.38
C LEU A 57 -4.21 1.54 -9.57
N GLY A 58 -5.25 0.71 -9.54
CA GLY A 58 -6.65 1.13 -9.71
C GLY A 58 -7.07 2.18 -8.68
N LEU A 59 -6.80 1.96 -7.39
CA LEU A 59 -7.11 2.97 -6.37
C LEU A 59 -6.32 4.28 -6.61
N SER A 60 -5.07 4.18 -7.02
CA SER A 60 -4.22 5.35 -7.27
C SER A 60 -4.59 6.14 -8.52
N GLU A 61 -5.36 5.56 -9.45
CA GLU A 61 -5.88 6.24 -10.64
C GLU A 61 -7.08 7.12 -10.28
N GLU A 62 -7.90 6.68 -9.32
CA GLU A 62 -9.14 7.36 -8.91
C GLU A 62 -8.95 8.34 -7.74
N THR A 63 -7.81 8.28 -7.06
CA THR A 63 -7.55 9.04 -5.83
C THR A 63 -6.12 9.61 -5.77
N ASP A 64 -5.86 10.50 -4.83
CA ASP A 64 -4.53 10.97 -4.48
C ASP A 64 -3.80 10.07 -3.47
N ALA A 65 -4.36 8.90 -3.16
CA ALA A 65 -3.79 7.97 -2.21
C ALA A 65 -2.41 7.46 -2.67
N LEU A 66 -1.50 7.34 -1.71
CA LEU A 66 -0.25 6.60 -1.85
C LEU A 66 -0.51 5.17 -1.39
N VAL A 67 -0.33 4.19 -2.28
CA VAL A 67 -0.62 2.78 -1.97
C VAL A 67 0.68 1.99 -1.97
N LEU A 68 1.02 1.40 -0.82
CA LEU A 68 2.18 0.52 -0.66
C LEU A 68 1.76 -0.94 -0.89
N VAL A 69 2.57 -1.68 -1.64
CA VAL A 69 2.37 -3.10 -1.92
C VAL A 69 3.65 -3.87 -1.67
N ILE A 70 3.51 -5.04 -1.03
CA ILE A 70 4.55 -6.04 -0.94
C ILE A 70 4.11 -7.24 -1.78
N SER A 71 4.94 -7.64 -2.74
CA SER A 71 4.70 -8.84 -3.55
C SER A 71 4.80 -10.09 -2.68
N GLU A 72 3.80 -10.97 -2.75
CA GLU A 72 3.85 -12.28 -2.06
C GLU A 72 4.94 -13.18 -2.62
N GLU A 73 5.10 -13.14 -3.95
CA GLU A 73 5.98 -14.04 -4.68
C GLU A 73 7.45 -13.64 -4.56
N THR A 74 7.73 -12.33 -4.52
CA THR A 74 9.10 -11.81 -4.62
C THR A 74 9.52 -10.98 -3.41
N SER A 75 8.60 -10.70 -2.48
CA SER A 75 8.81 -9.75 -1.36
C SER A 75 9.19 -8.33 -1.81
N THR A 76 9.12 -8.03 -3.11
CA THR A 76 9.45 -6.72 -3.66
C THR A 76 8.48 -5.67 -3.14
N ILE A 77 9.02 -4.56 -2.64
CA ILE A 77 8.25 -3.37 -2.25
C ILE A 77 7.96 -2.53 -3.49
N SER A 78 6.70 -2.13 -3.62
CA SER A 78 6.23 -1.25 -4.68
C SER A 78 5.31 -0.17 -4.09
N VAL A 79 5.22 0.96 -4.78
CA VAL A 79 4.34 2.08 -4.43
C VAL A 79 3.58 2.52 -5.68
N ALA A 80 2.26 2.65 -5.55
CA ALA A 80 1.38 3.23 -6.56
C ALA A 80 0.87 4.61 -6.11
N HIS A 81 0.91 5.59 -7.00
CA HIS A 81 0.37 6.93 -6.76
C HIS A 81 0.08 7.65 -8.08
N ARG A 82 -1.11 8.23 -8.22
CA ARG A 82 -1.57 8.94 -9.43
C ARG A 82 -1.39 8.10 -10.71
N GLY A 83 -1.79 6.84 -10.66
CA GLY A 83 -1.70 5.92 -11.80
C GLY A 83 -0.28 5.49 -12.20
N HIS A 84 0.73 5.78 -11.39
CA HIS A 84 2.11 5.31 -11.61
C HIS A 84 2.51 4.27 -10.56
N LEU A 85 3.07 3.15 -11.01
CA LEU A 85 3.61 2.10 -10.15
C LEU A 85 5.14 2.11 -10.19
N GLN A 86 5.77 2.42 -9.06
CA GLN A 86 7.22 2.27 -8.86
C GLN A 86 7.49 0.96 -8.11
N ARG A 87 8.43 0.16 -8.59
CA ARG A 87 8.75 -1.17 -8.05
C ARG A 87 10.21 -1.27 -7.65
N GLY A 88 10.56 -2.27 -6.84
CA GLY A 88 11.95 -2.54 -6.47
C GLY A 88 12.50 -1.52 -5.48
N LEU A 89 11.63 -0.96 -4.64
CA LEU A 89 12.05 -0.01 -3.61
C LEU A 89 12.77 -0.75 -2.48
N ASP A 90 13.84 -0.16 -1.99
CA ASP A 90 14.42 -0.52 -0.70
C ASP A 90 13.77 0.29 0.43
N ALA A 91 14.13 -0.03 1.67
CA ALA A 91 13.58 0.61 2.86
C ALA A 91 13.95 2.10 2.96
N GLU A 92 15.12 2.50 2.46
CA GLU A 92 15.61 3.88 2.54
C GLU A 92 14.84 4.79 1.58
N HIS A 93 14.70 4.36 0.32
CA HIS A 93 13.90 5.05 -0.68
C HIS A 93 12.43 5.11 -0.26
N LEU A 94 11.88 4.03 0.29
CA LEU A 94 10.52 4.03 0.81
C LEU A 94 10.34 5.05 1.95
N ALA A 95 11.25 5.07 2.93
CA ALA A 95 11.19 6.00 4.05
C ALA A 95 11.22 7.46 3.56
N THR A 96 12.07 7.76 2.58
CA THR A 96 12.16 9.08 1.95
C THR A 96 10.86 9.46 1.24
N LEU A 97 10.28 8.55 0.47
CA LEU A 97 8.99 8.76 -0.20
C LEU A 97 7.86 9.04 0.78
N LEU A 98 7.81 8.32 1.90
CA LEU A 98 6.78 8.48 2.94
C LEU A 98 6.95 9.79 3.71
N ALA A 99 8.18 10.13 4.11
CA ALA A 99 8.48 11.35 4.87
C ALA A 99 8.04 12.63 4.14
N GLY A 100 8.15 12.67 2.81
CA GLY A 100 7.69 13.80 2.00
C GLY A 100 6.17 13.90 1.82
N ARG A 101 5.39 12.92 2.29
CA ARG A 101 3.95 12.76 1.98
C ARG A 101 3.06 12.63 3.21
N THR A 102 3.58 12.04 4.28
CA THR A 102 2.96 12.13 5.59
C THR A 102 3.42 13.44 6.21
N GLY A 103 2.57 14.46 6.22
CA GLY A 103 2.89 15.75 6.84
C GLY A 103 3.51 15.51 8.23
N SER A 104 4.66 16.14 8.48
CA SER A 104 5.41 16.00 9.74
C SER A 104 4.47 16.13 10.94
N PRO A 105 4.37 15.11 11.81
CA PRO A 105 4.36 15.38 13.23
C PRO A 105 5.82 15.50 13.70
N LEU A 106 6.05 16.25 14.76
CA LEU A 106 7.34 16.44 15.46
C LEU A 106 8.11 17.72 15.08
N ALA A 107 7.44 18.86 15.20
CA ALA A 107 7.97 19.92 16.05
C ALA A 107 7.13 19.90 17.34
N SER A 108 7.70 19.34 18.40
CA SER A 108 7.30 19.59 19.79
C SER A 108 8.02 20.83 20.30
#